data_AF-A0A495J0G7-F1
#
_entry.id   AF-A0A495J0G7-F1
#
_cell.length_a   1.000
_cell.length_b   1.000
_cell.length_c   1.000
_cell.angle_alpha   90.00
_cell.angle_beta   90.00
_cell.angle_gamma   90.00
#
_symmetry.space_group_name_H-M   'P 1'
#
loop_
_entity.id
_entity.type
_entity.pdbx_description
1 polymer ?
#
loop_
_entity_poly.entity_id
_entity_poly.type
_entity_poly.pdbx_seq_one_letter_code
_entity_poly.pdbx_strand_id
1 'polypeptide(L)'
;MDPEFLTFRRFNEPALAKRLTALLDEKGFAYEVEDNSLVFNPSFVANDELAKEYCIKLRKQDFDTVNELLVAEEEQNIDNVEPDYYLFAFADNELRDIIINQDEWSAFDFALARKILNDRGIAINAPEIELIRQQRLTVLRKPEKTETLWIVIGYMCVLLGGVLGICIGWILWKFKKTLPNGERVYSYTATDRAHGKWIFILGWVTFVLGFIARLYH
;
A
#
# COMPACT_ATOMS: atom_id res chain seq x y z
N MET A 1 -14.75 10.21 18.30
CA MET A 1 -14.34 9.66 16.99
C MET A 1 -13.69 8.35 17.30
N ASP A 2 -14.19 7.24 16.76
CA ASP A 2 -13.48 5.97 16.86
C ASP A 2 -12.08 6.12 16.26
N PRO A 3 -11.06 5.44 16.82
CA PRO A 3 -9.72 5.46 16.23
C PRO A 3 -9.81 4.94 14.79
N GLU A 4 -9.36 5.76 13.83
CA GLU A 4 -9.32 5.35 12.42
C GLU A 4 -8.26 4.25 12.26
N PHE A 5 -8.71 3.01 12.13
CA PHE A 5 -7.86 1.87 11.79
C PHE A 5 -7.56 1.88 10.29
N LEU A 6 -6.28 1.90 9.96
CA LEU A 6 -5.77 1.94 8.59
C LEU A 6 -5.01 0.66 8.29
N THR A 7 -5.13 0.14 7.07
CA THR A 7 -4.34 -1.00 6.61
C THR A 7 -2.86 -0.68 6.75
N PHE A 8 -2.18 -1.44 7.60
CA PHE A 8 -0.75 -1.37 7.83
C PHE A 8 -0.01 -2.33 6.90
N ARG A 9 -0.45 -3.59 6.84
CA ARG A 9 0.15 -4.62 5.98
C ARG A 9 -0.87 -5.63 5.50
N ARG A 10 -0.61 -6.20 4.34
CA ARG A 10 -1.40 -7.27 3.72
C ARG A 10 -0.57 -8.52 3.60
N PHE A 11 -1.21 -9.67 3.78
CA PHE A 11 -0.58 -10.98 3.72
C PHE A 11 -1.44 -11.89 2.84
N ASN A 12 -0.79 -12.65 1.97
CA ASN A 12 -1.40 -13.77 1.26
C ASN A 12 -1.36 -15.06 2.09
N GLU A 13 -0.50 -15.12 3.11
CA GLU A 13 -0.37 -16.27 4.00
C GLU A 13 -0.87 -15.96 5.43
N PRO A 14 -1.82 -16.76 5.97
CA PRO A 14 -2.36 -16.54 7.30
C PRO A 14 -1.32 -16.74 8.41
N ALA A 15 -0.30 -17.57 8.19
CA ALA A 15 0.77 -17.77 9.16
C ALA A 15 1.59 -16.50 9.39
N LEU A 16 1.89 -15.75 8.33
CA LEU A 16 2.61 -14.47 8.42
C LEU A 16 1.77 -13.40 9.12
N ALA A 17 0.47 -13.32 8.81
CA ALA A 17 -0.45 -12.44 9.52
C ALA A 17 -0.49 -12.75 11.02
N LYS A 18 -0.58 -14.04 11.39
CA LYS A 18 -0.59 -14.49 12.79
C LYS A 18 0.69 -14.14 13.55
N ARG A 19 1.86 -14.19 12.89
CA ARG A 19 3.12 -13.76 13.50
C ARG A 19 3.08 -12.28 13.88
N LEU A 20 2.59 -11.43 12.97
CA LEU A 20 2.46 -10.00 13.26
C LEU A 20 1.43 -9.75 14.37
N THR A 21 0.26 -10.39 14.36
CA THR A 21 -0.73 -10.18 15.43
C THR A 21 -0.22 -10.64 16.80
N ALA A 22 0.52 -11.74 16.87
CA ALA A 22 1.11 -12.21 18.13
C ALA A 22 2.11 -11.19 18.70
N LEU A 23 2.93 -10.58 17.85
CA LEU A 23 3.85 -9.50 18.25
C LEU A 23 3.08 -8.26 18.74
N LEU A 24 2.00 -7.89 18.05
CA LEU A 24 1.16 -6.75 18.42
C LEU A 24 0.45 -6.99 19.77
N ASP A 25 -0.07 -8.20 19.99
CA ASP A 25 -0.65 -8.61 21.28
C ASP A 25 0.39 -8.54 22.41
N GLU A 26 1.59 -9.08 22.18
CA GLU A 26 2.67 -9.09 23.18
C GLU A 26 3.06 -7.67 23.60
N LYS A 27 3.16 -6.74 22.64
CA LYS A 27 3.52 -5.34 22.91
C LYS A 27 2.32 -4.45 23.25
N GLY A 28 1.09 -4.98 23.23
CA GLY A 28 -0.12 -4.26 23.64
C GLY A 28 -0.64 -3.23 22.64
N PHE A 29 -0.41 -3.43 21.33
CA PHE A 29 -0.96 -2.56 20.29
C PHE A 29 -2.39 -2.95 19.93
N ALA A 30 -3.25 -1.95 19.76
CA ALA A 30 -4.59 -2.18 19.25
C ALA A 30 -4.54 -2.39 17.73
N TYR A 31 -5.17 -3.47 17.23
CA TYR A 31 -5.24 -3.78 15.82
C TYR A 31 -6.59 -4.36 15.42
N GLU A 32 -6.88 -4.34 14.12
CA GLU A 32 -7.99 -5.08 13.51
C GLU A 32 -7.45 -6.01 12.44
N VAL A 33 -8.10 -7.17 12.26
CA VAL A 33 -7.79 -8.11 11.17
C VAL A 33 -9.01 -8.20 10.28
N GLU A 34 -8.81 -7.93 9.00
CA GLU A 34 -9.80 -8.19 7.96
C GLU A 34 -9.35 -9.36 7.10
N ASP A 35 -10.21 -10.37 6.99
CA ASP A 35 -10.06 -11.47 6.04
C ASP A 35 -10.89 -11.14 4.80
N ASN A 36 -10.20 -10.68 3.75
CA ASN A 36 -10.78 -10.35 2.44
C ASN A 36 -10.67 -11.53 1.47
N SER A 37 -10.43 -12.75 1.97
CA SER A 37 -10.32 -13.92 1.11
C SER A 37 -11.59 -14.13 0.29
N LEU A 38 -11.44 -14.21 -1.03
CA LEU A 38 -12.54 -14.38 -1.97
C LEU A 38 -13.12 -15.79 -1.83
N VAL A 39 -14.27 -15.91 -1.17
CA VAL A 39 -15.07 -17.14 -1.17
C VAL A 39 -15.89 -17.20 -2.46
N PHE A 40 -15.27 -17.48 -3.61
CA PHE A 40 -15.99 -17.66 -4.88
C PHE A 40 -15.69 -19.02 -5.55
N ASN A 41 -16.76 -19.64 -6.08
CA ASN A 41 -16.91 -21.05 -6.51
C ASN A 41 -15.73 -21.60 -7.38
N PRO A 42 -15.32 -22.89 -7.24
CA PRO A 42 -14.02 -23.45 -7.70
C PRO A 42 -13.78 -23.57 -9.21
N SER A 43 -14.66 -23.07 -10.07
CA SER A 43 -14.60 -23.36 -11.51
C SER A 43 -13.73 -22.40 -12.33
N PHE A 44 -13.19 -21.32 -11.73
CA PHE A 44 -12.63 -20.20 -12.51
C PHE A 44 -11.24 -19.68 -12.09
N VAL A 45 -10.61 -20.18 -11.02
CA VAL A 45 -9.31 -19.65 -10.57
C VAL A 45 -8.30 -20.78 -10.44
N ALA A 46 -7.39 -20.88 -11.40
CA ALA A 46 -6.29 -21.85 -11.39
C ALA A 46 -5.17 -21.52 -10.38
N ASN A 47 -5.28 -20.44 -9.60
CA ASN A 47 -4.28 -20.00 -8.60
C ASN A 47 -4.93 -19.62 -7.25
N ASP A 48 -4.93 -20.55 -6.29
CA ASP A 48 -5.48 -20.41 -4.92
C ASP A 48 -4.76 -19.31 -4.08
N GLU A 49 -3.56 -18.88 -4.47
CA GLU A 49 -2.77 -17.85 -3.78
C GLU A 49 -3.30 -16.42 -4.00
N LEU A 50 -3.98 -16.15 -5.11
CA LEU A 50 -4.56 -14.82 -5.40
C LEU A 50 -5.89 -14.60 -4.67
N ALA A 51 -6.46 -15.65 -4.08
CA ALA A 51 -7.77 -15.60 -3.43
C ALA A 51 -7.70 -15.29 -1.94
N LYS A 52 -6.52 -15.30 -1.30
CA LYS A 52 -6.35 -15.09 0.14
C LYS A 52 -5.69 -13.73 0.41
N GLU A 53 -6.39 -12.84 1.11
CA GLU A 53 -5.89 -11.52 1.47
C GLU A 53 -6.24 -11.21 2.94
N TYR A 54 -5.25 -11.30 3.82
CA TYR A 54 -5.37 -10.94 5.23
C TYR A 54 -4.79 -9.54 5.44
N CYS A 55 -5.62 -8.60 5.87
CA CYS A 55 -5.21 -7.22 6.14
C CYS A 55 -5.11 -6.98 7.65
N ILE A 56 -3.94 -6.57 8.12
CA ILE A 56 -3.75 -6.09 9.50
C ILE A 56 -3.84 -4.57 9.48
N LYS A 57 -4.73 -4.03 10.32
CA LYS A 57 -4.95 -2.59 10.46
C LYS A 57 -4.49 -2.11 11.82
N LEU A 58 -3.87 -0.93 11.84
CA LEU A 58 -3.39 -0.26 13.03
C LEU A 58 -3.95 1.16 13.10
N ARG A 59 -3.85 1.78 14.28
CA ARG A 59 -4.07 3.22 14.39
C ARG A 59 -2.91 3.93 13.71
N LYS A 60 -3.20 5.02 13.00
CA LYS A 60 -2.19 5.83 12.32
C LYS A 60 -0.95 6.14 13.18
N GLN A 61 -1.17 6.50 14.45
CA GLN A 61 -0.11 6.87 15.39
C GLN A 61 0.87 5.74 15.72
N ASP A 62 0.47 4.48 15.52
CA ASP A 62 1.26 3.31 15.87
C ASP A 62 2.11 2.81 14.69
N PHE A 63 1.94 3.34 13.46
CA PHE A 63 2.63 2.86 12.26
C PHE A 63 4.15 2.91 12.38
N ASP A 64 4.70 4.07 12.75
CA ASP A 64 6.16 4.27 12.86
C ASP A 64 6.73 3.36 13.95
N THR A 65 6.10 3.33 15.12
CA THR A 65 6.54 2.51 16.27
C THR A 65 6.49 1.02 15.96
N VAL A 66 5.45 0.54 15.27
CA VAL A 66 5.36 -0.87 14.88
C VAL A 66 6.38 -1.22 13.79
N ASN A 67 6.65 -0.32 12.83
CA ASN A 67 7.71 -0.55 11.85
C ASN A 67 9.08 -0.65 12.52
N GLU A 68 9.40 0.23 13.47
CA GLU A 68 10.64 0.19 14.25
C GLU A 68 10.74 -1.09 15.08
N LEU A 69 9.64 -1.50 15.72
CA LEU A 69 9.57 -2.75 16.47
C LEU A 69 9.86 -3.96 15.58
N LEU A 70 9.30 -4.01 14.37
CA LEU A 70 9.53 -5.11 13.44
C LEU A 70 11.01 -5.21 13.05
N VAL A 71 11.65 -4.08 12.75
CA VAL A 71 13.09 -4.08 12.45
C VAL A 71 13.91 -4.53 13.66
N ALA A 72 13.59 -4.05 14.86
CA ALA A 72 14.30 -4.40 16.09
C ALA A 72 14.16 -5.89 16.47
N GLU A 73 13.04 -6.53 16.12
CA GLU A 73 12.83 -7.97 16.31
C GLU A 73 13.70 -8.80 15.36
N GLU A 74 13.81 -8.37 14.09
CA GLU A 74 14.64 -9.03 13.09
C GLU A 74 16.14 -8.84 13.36
N GLU A 75 16.55 -7.65 13.83
CA GLU A 75 17.95 -7.36 14.21
C GLU A 75 18.48 -8.30 15.30
N GLN A 76 17.62 -8.84 16.17
CA GLN A 76 18.04 -9.82 17.20
C GLN A 76 18.41 -11.19 16.62
N ASN A 77 17.88 -11.53 15.45
CA ASN A 77 18.01 -12.86 14.85
C ASN A 77 18.92 -12.88 13.61
N ILE A 78 19.51 -11.73 13.28
CA ILE A 78 20.23 -11.50 12.01
C ILE A 78 21.65 -12.07 11.97
N ASP A 79 22.14 -12.61 13.08
CA ASP A 79 23.48 -13.18 13.18
C ASP A 79 23.58 -14.61 12.65
N ASN A 80 22.44 -15.28 12.46
CA ASN A 80 22.38 -16.68 12.01
C ASN A 80 21.72 -16.83 10.63
N VAL A 81 21.98 -15.90 9.71
CA VAL A 81 21.46 -15.98 8.34
C VAL A 81 22.29 -16.97 7.53
N GLU A 82 21.62 -17.80 6.73
CA GLU A 82 22.26 -18.76 5.85
C GLU A 82 23.20 -18.05 4.86
N PRO A 83 24.45 -18.54 4.66
CA PRO A 83 25.43 -17.86 3.80
C PRO A 83 25.01 -17.69 2.33
N ASP A 84 24.04 -18.48 1.86
CA ASP A 84 23.49 -18.44 0.51
C ASP A 84 22.23 -17.56 0.38
N TYR A 85 21.85 -16.83 1.44
CA TYR A 85 20.77 -15.84 1.36
C TYR A 85 21.05 -14.80 0.29
N TYR A 86 20.04 -14.48 -0.52
CA TYR A 86 20.21 -13.74 -1.77
C TYR A 86 20.84 -12.34 -1.59
N LEU A 87 20.63 -11.67 -0.43
CA LEU A 87 21.23 -10.37 -0.16
C LEU A 87 22.76 -10.39 -0.04
N PHE A 88 23.37 -11.54 0.25
CA PHE A 88 24.84 -11.64 0.22
C PHE A 88 25.41 -11.51 -1.19
N ALA A 89 24.63 -11.81 -2.23
CA ALA A 89 25.02 -11.64 -3.63
C ALA A 89 24.85 -10.19 -4.13
N PHE A 90 24.18 -9.32 -3.38
CA PHE A 90 23.89 -7.94 -3.80
C PHE A 90 25.14 -7.07 -3.69
N ALA A 91 25.29 -6.16 -4.66
CA ALA A 91 26.28 -5.10 -4.66
C ALA A 91 25.87 -3.96 -3.69
N ASP A 92 26.84 -3.13 -3.30
CA ASP A 92 26.61 -2.07 -2.29
C ASP A 92 25.52 -1.07 -2.70
N ASN A 93 25.39 -0.80 -3.99
CA ASN A 93 24.33 0.05 -4.54
C ASN A 93 22.94 -0.59 -4.45
N GLU A 94 22.84 -1.90 -4.68
CA GLU A 94 21.58 -2.66 -4.55
C GLU A 94 21.15 -2.73 -3.09
N LEU A 95 22.08 -2.98 -2.17
CA LEU A 95 21.81 -2.93 -0.73
C LEU A 95 21.39 -1.53 -0.29
N ARG A 96 22.01 -0.47 -0.82
CA ARG A 96 21.57 0.91 -0.55
C ARG A 96 20.17 1.19 -1.06
N ASP A 97 19.77 0.61 -2.19
CA ASP A 97 18.42 0.76 -2.72
C ASP A 97 17.37 0.16 -1.75
N ILE A 98 17.69 -0.96 -1.10
CA ILE A 98 16.86 -1.54 -0.03
C ILE A 98 16.70 -0.56 1.14
N ILE A 99 17.79 0.08 1.57
CA ILE A 99 17.73 1.09 2.65
C ILE A 99 16.87 2.29 2.25
N ILE A 100 16.97 2.75 1.00
CA ILE A 100 16.21 3.90 0.49
C ILE A 100 14.72 3.56 0.34
N ASN A 101 14.42 2.37 -0.17
CA ASN A 101 13.07 1.91 -0.48
C ASN A 101 12.53 0.94 0.58
N GLN A 102 12.88 1.14 1.85
CA GLN A 102 12.53 0.22 2.95
C GLN A 102 11.04 -0.12 3.06
N ASP A 103 10.15 0.72 2.50
CA ASP A 103 8.70 0.48 2.43
C ASP A 103 8.29 -0.63 1.45
N GLU A 104 9.18 -1.00 0.53
CA GLU A 104 9.00 -2.04 -0.48
C GLU A 104 9.62 -3.38 -0.08
N TRP A 105 10.43 -3.40 0.99
CA TRP A 105 11.18 -4.57 1.45
C TRP A 105 10.68 -5.09 2.80
N SER A 106 11.02 -6.32 3.13
CA SER A 106 10.71 -6.86 4.45
C SER A 106 11.59 -6.20 5.53
N ALA A 107 11.12 -6.19 6.79
CA ALA A 107 11.91 -5.67 7.90
C ALA A 107 13.23 -6.43 8.06
N PHE A 108 13.21 -7.74 7.78
CA PHE A 108 14.39 -8.60 7.77
C PHE A 108 15.39 -8.18 6.69
N ASP A 109 14.93 -7.98 5.45
CA ASP A 109 15.80 -7.58 4.34
C ASP A 109 16.45 -6.22 4.58
N PHE A 110 15.67 -5.27 5.12
CA PHE A 110 16.19 -3.97 5.53
C PHE A 110 17.29 -4.10 6.59
N ALA A 111 17.02 -4.86 7.66
CA ALA A 111 17.98 -5.08 8.72
C ALA A 111 19.25 -5.77 8.19
N LEU A 112 19.11 -6.75 7.30
CA LEU A 112 20.21 -7.54 6.78
C LEU A 112 21.04 -6.72 5.79
N ALA A 113 20.41 -5.94 4.92
CA ALA A 113 21.10 -5.02 4.03
C ALA A 113 21.92 -4.00 4.82
N ARG A 114 21.36 -3.46 5.91
CA ARG A 114 22.05 -2.52 6.80
C ARG A 114 23.28 -3.18 7.44
N LYS A 115 23.14 -4.41 7.93
CA LYS A 115 24.25 -5.18 8.49
C LYS A 115 25.35 -5.44 7.46
N ILE A 116 25.00 -5.96 6.29
CA ILE A 116 25.98 -6.26 5.23
C ILE A 116 26.75 -5.00 4.82
N LEU A 117 26.08 -3.85 4.70
CA LEU A 117 26.73 -2.59 4.39
C LEU A 117 27.70 -2.15 5.48
N ASN A 118 27.31 -2.27 6.75
CA ASN A 118 28.19 -1.98 7.88
C ASN A 118 29.40 -2.92 7.91
N ASP A 119 29.22 -4.22 7.66
CA ASP A 119 30.30 -5.21 7.60
C ASP A 119 31.28 -4.93 6.45
N ARG A 120 30.77 -4.35 5.34
CA ARG A 120 31.59 -3.88 4.21
C ARG A 120 32.25 -2.51 4.46
N GLY A 121 32.12 -1.95 5.66
CA GLY A 121 32.71 -0.65 6.04
C GLY A 121 31.93 0.58 5.55
N ILE A 122 30.72 0.39 5.05
CA ILE A 122 29.79 1.47 4.68
C ILE A 122 28.88 1.72 5.88
N ALA A 123 29.31 2.61 6.77
CA ALA A 123 28.56 2.92 7.98
C ALA A 123 27.21 3.59 7.65
N ILE A 124 26.11 2.93 8.02
CA ILE A 124 24.75 3.48 7.94
C ILE A 124 24.23 3.72 9.36
N ASN A 125 24.25 4.98 9.76
CA ASN A 125 23.92 5.39 11.11
C ASN A 125 22.43 5.73 11.25
N ALA A 126 21.89 5.59 12.46
CA ALA A 126 20.50 5.95 12.77
C ALA A 126 20.05 7.35 12.27
N PRO A 127 20.82 8.45 12.45
CA PRO A 127 20.40 9.76 11.92
C PRO A 127 20.33 9.81 10.39
N GLU A 128 21.16 9.03 9.70
CA GLU A 128 21.14 8.95 8.24
C GLU A 128 19.90 8.19 7.75
N ILE A 129 19.53 7.09 8.42
CA ILE A 129 18.31 6.33 8.15
C ILE A 129 17.07 7.22 8.30
N GLU A 130 17.00 8.02 9.36
CA GLU A 130 15.86 8.92 9.56
C GLU A 130 15.79 10.00 8.48
N LEU A 131 16.95 10.54 8.04
CA LEU A 131 16.99 11.46 6.92
C LEU A 131 16.48 10.82 5.62
N ILE A 132 16.93 9.59 5.32
CA ILE A 132 16.48 8.80 4.16
C ILE A 132 14.98 8.57 4.24
N ARG A 133 14.46 8.17 5.41
CA ARG A 133 13.03 7.96 5.66
C ARG A 133 12.22 9.21 5.39
N GLN A 134 12.66 10.36 5.89
CA GLN A 134 12.00 11.64 5.65
C GLN A 134 11.99 12.01 4.17
N GLN A 135 13.13 11.85 3.48
CA GLN A 135 13.22 12.10 2.04
C GLN A 135 12.30 11.16 1.26
N ARG A 136 12.30 9.87 1.56
CA ARG A 136 11.41 8.87 0.95
C ARG A 136 9.94 9.24 1.13
N LEU A 137 9.53 9.66 2.34
CA LEU A 137 8.17 10.16 2.58
C LEU A 137 7.83 11.37 1.71
N THR A 138 8.76 12.30 1.46
CA THR A 138 8.50 13.42 0.54
C THR A 138 8.29 12.97 -0.90
N VAL A 139 8.97 11.91 -1.34
CA VAL A 139 8.79 11.31 -2.67
C VAL A 139 7.43 10.61 -2.75
N LEU A 140 7.12 9.74 -1.78
CA LEU A 140 5.87 8.97 -1.72
C LEU A 140 4.62 9.86 -1.62
N ARG A 141 4.74 11.03 -0.99
CA ARG A 141 3.65 12.04 -0.90
C ARG A 141 3.28 12.65 -2.25
N LYS A 142 4.18 12.63 -3.24
CA LYS A 142 3.89 13.25 -4.53
C LYS A 142 2.75 12.50 -5.21
N PRO A 143 1.71 13.22 -5.68
CA PRO A 143 0.64 12.60 -6.43
C PRO A 143 1.16 12.14 -7.79
N GLU A 144 0.69 10.98 -8.22
CA GLU A 144 0.98 10.41 -9.52
C GLU A 144 0.04 11.02 -10.56
N LYS A 145 0.59 11.29 -11.74
CA LYS A 145 -0.21 11.67 -12.89
C LYS A 145 -0.85 10.41 -13.44
N THR A 146 -2.17 10.43 -13.59
CA THR A 146 -2.88 9.33 -14.24
C THR A 146 -2.48 9.28 -15.72
N GLU A 147 -2.39 8.09 -16.28
CA GLU A 147 -2.32 7.97 -17.74
C GLU A 147 -3.56 8.60 -18.37
N THR A 148 -3.35 9.52 -19.32
CA THR A 148 -4.42 10.26 -19.99
C THR A 148 -5.50 9.33 -20.57
N LEU A 149 -5.13 8.10 -20.94
CA LEU A 149 -6.05 7.07 -21.44
C LEU A 149 -7.20 6.77 -20.47
N TRP A 150 -6.94 6.68 -19.16
CA TRP A 150 -7.99 6.40 -18.16
C TRP A 150 -9.02 7.52 -18.06
N ILE A 151 -8.58 8.77 -18.22
CA ILE A 151 -9.47 9.93 -18.26
C ILE A 151 -10.36 9.87 -19.51
N VAL A 152 -9.78 9.55 -20.67
CA VAL A 152 -10.52 9.39 -21.93
C VAL A 152 -11.54 8.26 -21.84
N ILE A 153 -11.14 7.08 -21.33
CA ILE A 153 -12.05 5.96 -21.10
C ILE A 153 -13.19 6.37 -20.16
N GLY A 154 -12.89 7.10 -19.09
CA GLY A 154 -13.90 7.61 -18.17
C GLY A 154 -14.96 8.46 -18.86
N TYR A 155 -14.57 9.41 -19.72
CA TYR A 155 -15.51 10.21 -20.51
C TYR A 155 -16.28 9.38 -21.54
N MET A 156 -15.66 8.38 -22.18
CA MET A 156 -16.36 7.47 -23.08
C MET A 156 -17.43 6.64 -22.35
N CYS A 157 -17.13 6.15 -21.16
CA CYS A 157 -18.07 5.41 -20.31
C CYS A 157 -19.28 6.24 -19.86
N VAL A 158 -19.11 7.56 -19.70
CA VAL A 158 -20.22 8.48 -19.40
C VAL A 158 -21.26 8.48 -20.54
N LEU A 159 -20.81 8.42 -21.80
CA LEU A 159 -21.68 8.40 -22.99
C LEU A 159 -22.43 7.07 -23.15
N LEU A 160 -21.85 5.96 -22.70
CA LEU A 160 -22.41 4.61 -22.86
C LEU A 160 -23.40 4.19 -21.74
N GLY A 161 -23.88 5.14 -20.94
CA GLY A 161 -24.88 4.87 -19.88
C GLY A 161 -24.47 5.30 -18.47
N GLY A 162 -23.33 5.96 -18.30
CA GLY A 162 -23.00 6.70 -17.07
C GLY A 162 -22.40 5.87 -15.94
N VAL A 163 -22.89 4.66 -15.68
CA VAL A 163 -22.53 3.86 -14.47
C VAL A 163 -21.03 3.62 -14.34
N LEU A 164 -20.38 3.11 -15.40
CA LEU A 164 -18.93 2.89 -15.39
C LEU A 164 -18.14 4.20 -15.25
N GLY A 165 -18.66 5.28 -15.84
CA GLY A 165 -18.11 6.63 -15.68
C GLY A 165 -18.17 7.11 -14.23
N ILE A 166 -19.28 6.86 -13.52
CA ILE A 166 -19.41 7.19 -12.09
C ILE A 166 -18.32 6.49 -11.27
N CYS A 167 -18.10 5.20 -11.48
CA CYS A 167 -17.07 4.44 -10.76
C CYS A 167 -15.66 5.01 -11.03
N ILE A 168 -15.30 5.19 -12.30
CA ILE A 168 -13.99 5.73 -12.70
C ILE A 168 -13.79 7.15 -12.15
N GLY A 169 -14.80 8.01 -12.28
CA GLY A 169 -14.77 9.39 -11.80
C GLY A 169 -14.59 9.47 -10.29
N TRP A 170 -15.27 8.60 -9.53
CA TRP A 170 -15.10 8.51 -8.07
C TRP A 170 -13.68 8.12 -7.68
N ILE A 171 -13.12 7.08 -8.32
CA ILE A 171 -11.75 6.62 -8.08
C ILE A 171 -10.76 7.77 -8.34
N LEU A 172 -10.81 8.38 -9.52
CA LEU A 172 -9.91 9.49 -9.88
C LEU A 172 -10.06 10.70 -8.96
N TRP A 173 -11.27 10.99 -8.46
CA TRP A 173 -11.53 12.16 -7.62
C TRP A 173 -11.13 11.97 -6.15
N LYS A 174 -11.42 10.80 -5.57
CA LYS A 174 -11.40 10.58 -4.12
C LYS A 174 -10.34 9.59 -3.64
N PHE A 175 -9.70 8.83 -4.52
CA PHE A 175 -8.74 7.82 -4.10
C PHE A 175 -7.54 8.44 -3.38
N LYS A 176 -7.21 7.84 -2.23
CA LYS A 176 -6.09 8.21 -1.38
C LYS A 176 -5.29 6.96 -1.07
N LYS A 177 -3.96 7.07 -1.17
CA LYS A 177 -3.02 6.05 -0.70
C LYS A 177 -2.63 6.33 0.75
N THR A 178 -2.35 5.27 1.49
CA THR A 178 -1.81 5.33 2.85
C THR A 178 -0.29 5.15 2.74
N LEU A 179 0.45 6.06 3.36
CA LEU A 179 1.91 6.04 3.40
C LEU A 179 2.42 5.12 4.52
N PRO A 180 3.71 4.72 4.52
CA PRO A 180 4.29 3.86 5.55
C PRO A 180 4.19 4.41 6.98
N ASN A 181 3.98 5.72 7.14
CA ASN A 181 3.75 6.40 8.42
C ASN A 181 2.25 6.58 8.76
N GLY A 182 1.36 5.93 8.00
CA GLY A 182 -0.10 6.00 8.16
C GLY A 182 -0.75 7.28 7.64
N GLU A 183 0.00 8.22 7.06
CA GLU A 183 -0.58 9.41 6.44
C GLU A 183 -1.36 9.06 5.16
N ARG A 184 -2.55 9.66 4.96
CA ARG A 184 -3.35 9.46 3.75
C ARG A 184 -3.27 10.65 2.82
N VAL A 185 -2.70 10.44 1.64
CA VAL A 185 -2.52 11.47 0.61
C VAL A 185 -3.28 11.09 -0.67
N TYR A 186 -3.69 12.10 -1.44
CA TYR A 186 -4.34 11.83 -2.73
C TYR A 186 -3.35 11.18 -3.69
N SER A 187 -3.76 10.08 -4.31
CA SER A 187 -2.91 9.38 -5.27
C SER A 187 -2.77 10.16 -6.57
N TYR A 188 -3.80 10.92 -6.95
CA TYR A 188 -3.86 11.62 -8.24
C TYR A 188 -3.66 13.13 -8.12
N THR A 189 -3.11 13.73 -9.18
CA THR A 189 -2.86 15.17 -9.27
C THR A 189 -4.15 16.00 -9.12
N ALA A 190 -4.01 17.29 -8.81
CA ALA A 190 -5.17 18.17 -8.71
C ALA A 190 -5.97 18.28 -10.03
N THR A 191 -5.27 18.25 -11.17
CA THR A 191 -5.90 18.26 -12.50
C THR A 191 -6.65 16.97 -12.79
N ASP A 192 -6.07 15.82 -12.49
CA ASP A 192 -6.71 14.52 -12.73
C ASP A 192 -7.92 14.34 -11.81
N ARG A 193 -7.83 14.79 -10.56
CA ARG A 193 -8.97 14.81 -9.63
C ARG A 193 -10.08 15.72 -10.10
N ALA A 194 -9.76 16.83 -10.77
CA ALA A 194 -10.76 17.71 -11.37
C ALA A 194 -11.48 17.01 -12.53
N HIS A 195 -10.76 16.30 -13.40
CA HIS A 195 -11.36 15.46 -14.44
C HIS A 195 -12.22 14.34 -13.83
N GLY A 196 -11.72 13.64 -12.81
CA GLY A 196 -12.48 12.62 -12.09
C GLY A 196 -13.81 13.15 -11.54
N LYS A 197 -13.79 14.35 -10.95
CA LYS A 197 -15.00 15.03 -10.46
C LYS A 197 -15.98 15.30 -11.60
N TRP A 198 -15.51 15.77 -12.75
CA TRP A 198 -16.37 16.02 -13.91
C TRP A 198 -16.95 14.73 -14.50
N ILE A 199 -16.13 13.69 -14.65
CA ILE A 199 -16.58 12.36 -15.11
C ILE A 199 -17.65 11.82 -14.16
N PHE A 200 -17.45 11.93 -12.85
CA PHE A 200 -18.41 11.51 -11.84
C PHE A 200 -19.75 12.25 -11.96
N ILE A 201 -19.72 13.59 -12.06
CA ILE A 201 -20.93 14.42 -12.18
C ILE A 201 -21.67 14.11 -13.49
N LEU A 202 -20.96 14.10 -14.62
CA LEU A 202 -21.56 13.82 -15.92
C LEU A 202 -22.14 12.40 -15.98
N GLY A 203 -21.45 11.42 -15.39
CA GLY A 203 -21.96 10.05 -15.30
C GLY A 203 -23.28 9.96 -14.53
N TRP A 204 -23.42 10.70 -13.42
CA TRP A 204 -24.70 10.81 -12.71
C TRP A 204 -25.79 11.48 -13.54
N VAL A 205 -25.46 12.55 -14.26
CA VAL A 205 -26.40 13.25 -15.13
C VAL A 205 -26.89 12.33 -16.25
N THR A 206 -25.99 11.65 -16.98
CA THR A 206 -26.39 10.75 -18.08
C THR A 206 -27.17 9.54 -17.56
N PHE A 207 -26.79 8.99 -16.42
CA PHE A 207 -27.52 7.90 -15.78
C PHE A 207 -28.96 8.30 -15.41
N VAL A 208 -29.15 9.44 -14.75
CA VAL A 208 -30.49 9.93 -14.36
C VAL A 208 -31.34 10.26 -15.58
N LEU A 209 -30.78 10.95 -16.58
CA LEU A 209 -31.50 11.27 -17.82
C LEU A 209 -31.91 10.00 -18.58
N GLY A 210 -31.02 9.02 -18.69
CA GLY A 210 -31.33 7.73 -19.33
C GLY A 210 -32.39 6.94 -18.56
N PHE A 211 -32.35 6.95 -17.22
CA PHE A 211 -33.35 6.33 -16.38
C PHE A 211 -34.73 6.98 -16.56
N ILE A 212 -34.79 8.32 -16.54
CA ILE A 212 -36.00 9.09 -16.80
C ILE A 212 -36.56 8.75 -18.18
N ALA A 213 -35.74 8.81 -19.24
CA ALA A 213 -36.19 8.50 -20.60
C ALA A 213 -36.80 7.09 -20.72
N ARG A 214 -36.28 6.12 -19.97
CA ARG A 214 -36.80 4.75 -19.91
C ARG A 214 -38.11 4.60 -19.12
N LEU A 215 -38.44 5.53 -18.21
CA LEU A 215 -39.72 5.52 -17.50
C LEU A 215 -40.88 6.08 -18.33
N TYR A 216 -40.56 6.96 -19.30
CA TYR A 216 -41.55 7.62 -20.16
C TYR A 216 -41.76 6.94 -21.52
N HIS A 217 -41.10 5.82 -21.77
CA HIS A 217 -41.15 5.05 -23.01
C HIS A 217 -41.42 3.57 -22.73
#